data_AF-A0A9N8HEV6-F1
#
_entry.id   AF-A0A9N8HEV6-F1
#
_cell.length_a   1.000
_cell.length_b   1.000
_cell.length_c   1.000
_cell.angle_alpha   90.00
_cell.angle_beta   90.00
_cell.angle_gamma   90.00
#
_symmetry.space_group_name_H-M   'P 1'
#
loop_
_entity.id
_entity.type
_entity.pdbx_description
1 polymer ?
#
loop_
_entity_poly.entity_id
_entity_poly.type
_entity_poly.pdbx_seq_one_letter_code
_entity_poly.pdbx_strand_id
1 'polypeptide(L)'
;MVTSWPVTGRLSGDMNALGQEWQVHDDEPMLFKAARAPQYPAKCILPDMTQKEARHLREGVTEETAKVACAHLKEDAHAFANCAYGVTATNDLDMAESGVY
;
A
#
# COMPACT_ATOMS: atom_id res chain seq x y z
N MET A 1 7.43 18.39 33.02
CA MET A 1 7.19 19.02 31.70
C MET A 1 6.89 17.88 30.74
N VAL A 2 5.62 17.73 30.36
CA VAL A 2 5.18 16.63 29.48
C VAL A 2 5.51 17.07 28.06
N THR A 3 6.41 16.35 27.41
CA THR A 3 6.71 16.52 25.98
C THR A 3 5.46 16.13 25.19
N SER A 4 4.80 17.13 24.63
CA SER A 4 3.66 16.98 23.73
C SER A 4 4.11 16.27 22.45
N TRP A 5 3.68 15.02 22.28
CA TRP A 5 3.55 14.42 20.95
C TRP A 5 2.21 14.87 20.36
N PRO A 6 2.17 15.50 19.17
CA PRO A 6 0.91 15.85 18.54
C PRO A 6 0.44 14.66 17.70
N VAL A 7 0.06 13.55 18.35
CA VAL A 7 -0.75 12.53 17.67
C VAL A 7 -2.15 12.68 18.23
N THR A 8 -2.97 13.45 17.53
CA THR A 8 -4.40 13.43 17.77
C THR A 8 -4.86 11.99 17.51
N GLY A 9 -5.06 11.20 18.57
CA GLY A 9 -5.49 9.79 18.51
C GLY A 9 -6.91 9.58 17.97
N ARG A 10 -7.33 10.41 17.01
CA ARG A 10 -8.58 10.31 16.28
C ARG A 10 -8.30 9.51 15.01
N LEU A 11 -8.94 8.35 14.90
CA LEU A 11 -9.01 7.62 13.64
C LEU A 11 -9.71 8.53 12.63
N SER A 12 -8.95 9.09 11.69
CA SER A 12 -9.51 9.73 10.50
C SER A 12 -10.24 8.66 9.70
N GLY A 13 -11.48 8.93 9.30
CA GLY A 13 -12.19 8.07 8.34
C GLY A 13 -11.57 8.12 6.93
N ASP A 14 -10.62 9.03 6.71
CA ASP A 14 -9.84 9.17 5.50
C ASP A 14 -8.40 8.69 5.75
N MET A 15 -8.11 7.48 5.28
CA MET A 15 -6.79 6.85 5.39
C MET A 15 -5.73 7.55 4.52
N ASN A 16 -6.14 8.17 3.42
CA ASN A 16 -5.21 8.90 2.55
C ASN A 16 -4.75 10.18 3.24
N ALA A 17 -5.66 10.92 3.87
CA ALA A 17 -5.30 12.08 4.68
C ALA A 17 -4.33 11.70 5.80
N LEU A 18 -4.61 10.60 6.52
CA LEU A 18 -3.72 10.11 7.58
C LEU A 18 -2.33 9.74 7.05
N GLY A 19 -2.25 9.04 5.91
CA GLY A 19 -0.96 8.69 5.30
C GLY A 19 -0.14 9.90 4.84
N GLN A 20 -0.79 11.01 4.49
CA GLN A 20 -0.11 12.26 4.11
C GLN A 20 0.55 12.95 5.31
N GLU A 21 0.06 12.72 6.53
CA GLU A 21 0.67 13.23 7.78
C GLU A 21 1.98 12.49 8.13
N TRP A 22 2.25 11.33 7.50
CA TRP A 22 3.42 10.49 7.80
C TRP A 22 4.62 10.79 6.89
N GLN A 23 4.60 11.89 6.14
CA GLN A 23 5.76 12.32 5.37
C GLN A 23 6.90 12.75 6.30
N VAL A 24 8.15 12.45 5.91
CA VAL A 24 9.33 12.98 6.59
C VAL A 24 9.38 14.49 6.36
N HIS A 25 9.47 15.27 7.44
CA HIS A 25 9.52 16.73 7.40
C HIS A 25 10.94 17.26 7.17
N ASP A 26 11.04 18.54 6.81
CA ASP A 26 12.31 19.23 6.53
C ASP A 26 13.12 19.56 7.80
N ASP A 27 12.50 19.49 8.98
CA ASP A 27 13.16 19.60 10.29
C ASP A 27 13.62 18.24 10.86
N GLU A 28 13.33 17.14 10.16
CA GLU A 28 13.77 15.79 10.53
C GLU A 28 15.07 15.39 9.81
N PRO A 29 15.87 14.47 10.38
CA PRO A 29 17.06 13.97 9.70
C PRO A 29 16.75 13.32 8.35
N MET A 30 17.53 13.63 7.32
CA MET A 30 17.36 13.05 5.99
C MET A 30 17.62 11.54 6.00
N LEU A 31 16.55 10.74 5.98
CA LEU A 31 16.62 9.27 6.01
C LEU A 31 16.92 8.65 4.63
N PHE A 32 16.67 9.41 3.55
CA PHE A 32 16.81 8.92 2.19
C PHE A 32 18.18 9.26 1.59
N LYS A 33 18.71 8.35 0.75
CA LYS A 33 19.97 8.59 0.01
C LYS A 33 19.89 9.77 -0.97
N ALA A 34 18.70 10.11 -1.43
CA ALA A 34 18.45 11.21 -2.35
C ALA A 34 17.05 11.82 -2.12
N ALA A 35 16.94 13.14 -2.21
CA ALA A 35 15.68 13.87 -2.12
C ALA A 35 14.92 13.79 -3.46
N ARG A 36 14.13 12.73 -3.65
CA ARG A 36 13.23 12.59 -4.80
C ARG A 36 11.90 13.26 -4.49
N ALA A 37 11.43 14.13 -5.37
CA ALA A 37 10.12 14.77 -5.26
C ALA A 37 8.98 13.75 -5.49
N PRO A 38 7.80 13.95 -4.87
CA PRO A 38 7.46 14.98 -3.89
C PRO A 38 8.02 14.67 -2.48
N GLN A 39 8.31 15.73 -1.71
CA GLN A 39 8.69 15.71 -0.29
C GLN A 39 7.93 16.83 0.43
N TYR A 40 7.77 16.74 1.75
CA TYR A 40 7.19 17.82 2.55
C TYR A 40 7.87 19.17 2.20
N PRO A 41 7.11 20.27 2.02
CA PRO A 41 5.66 20.45 2.23
C PRO A 41 4.76 20.06 1.05
N ALA A 42 5.31 19.55 -0.06
CA ALA A 42 4.49 19.07 -1.17
C ALA A 42 3.79 17.74 -0.79
N LYS A 43 2.51 17.59 -1.16
CA LYS A 43 1.76 16.35 -0.88
C LYS A 43 2.28 15.18 -1.73
N CYS A 44 2.27 13.97 -1.15
CA CYS A 44 2.50 12.74 -1.90
C CYS A 44 1.45 12.60 -3.00
N ILE A 45 1.90 12.23 -4.21
CA ILE A 45 1.02 11.96 -5.34
C ILE A 45 0.41 10.57 -5.11
N LEU A 46 -0.89 10.52 -4.87
CA LEU A 46 -1.62 9.26 -4.73
C LEU A 46 -1.78 8.61 -6.11
N PRO A 47 -1.68 7.28 -6.21
CA PRO A 47 -1.95 6.58 -7.46
C PRO A 47 -3.40 6.80 -7.89
N ASP A 48 -3.62 7.00 -9.18
CA ASP A 48 -4.96 7.04 -9.75
C ASP A 48 -5.49 5.60 -9.88
N MET A 49 -6.45 5.25 -9.03
CA MET A 49 -7.06 3.92 -8.99
C MET A 49 -7.85 3.58 -10.28
N THR A 50 -8.18 4.58 -11.10
CA THR A 50 -8.80 4.40 -12.42
C THR A 50 -7.77 4.13 -13.52
N GLN A 51 -6.54 4.63 -13.34
CA GLN A 51 -5.40 4.27 -14.17
C GLN A 51 -4.82 2.95 -13.70
N LYS A 52 -5.53 1.86 -14.01
CA LYS A 52 -4.82 0.60 -14.26
C LYS A 52 -4.04 0.84 -15.53
N GLU A 53 -2.79 1.31 -15.43
CA GLU A 53 -1.83 1.12 -16.52
C GLU A 53 -1.72 -0.40 -16.69
N ALA A 54 -2.62 -0.94 -17.50
CA ALA A 54 -2.47 -2.25 -18.06
C ALA A 54 -1.16 -2.15 -18.84
N ARG A 55 -0.08 -2.64 -18.24
CA ARG A 55 1.09 -3.04 -18.99
C ARG A 55 0.55 -4.14 -19.91
N HIS A 56 0.11 -3.73 -21.10
CA HIS A 56 -0.59 -4.53 -22.11
C HIS A 56 0.37 -5.53 -22.77
N LEU A 57 1.14 -6.28 -21.97
CA LEU A 57 1.69 -7.56 -22.37
C LEU A 57 0.94 -8.61 -21.54
N ARG A 58 0.26 -9.52 -22.23
CA ARG A 58 -0.58 -10.61 -21.70
C ARG A 58 0.19 -11.68 -20.88
N GLU A 59 1.18 -11.29 -20.09
CA GLU A 59 2.00 -12.18 -19.26
C GLU A 59 1.86 -11.83 -17.77
N GLY A 60 0.61 -11.68 -17.32
CA GLY A 60 0.27 -11.38 -15.93
C GLY A 60 -0.61 -12.47 -15.29
N VAL A 61 -0.44 -12.71 -14.00
CA VAL A 61 -1.35 -13.53 -13.18
C VAL A 61 -2.74 -12.90 -13.25
N THR A 62 -3.72 -13.68 -13.68
CA THR A 62 -5.10 -13.18 -13.74
C THR A 62 -5.73 -13.17 -12.35
N GLU A 63 -6.80 -12.39 -12.19
CA GLU A 63 -7.55 -12.36 -10.94
C GLU A 63 -8.08 -13.75 -10.57
N GLU A 64 -8.49 -14.55 -11.56
CA GLU A 64 -8.94 -15.93 -11.35
C GLU A 64 -7.79 -16.82 -10.86
N THR A 65 -6.62 -16.74 -11.48
CA THR A 65 -5.44 -17.50 -11.04
C THR A 65 -5.02 -17.10 -9.63
N ALA A 66 -5.04 -15.80 -9.32
CA ALA A 66 -4.74 -15.29 -7.97
C ALA A 66 -5.72 -15.83 -6.93
N LYS A 67 -7.03 -15.80 -7.23
CA LYS A 67 -8.08 -16.36 -6.36
C LYS A 67 -7.92 -17.86 -6.12
N VAL A 68 -7.48 -18.61 -7.14
CA VAL A 68 -7.20 -20.05 -7.00
C VAL A 68 -6.02 -20.28 -6.06
N ALA A 69 -4.92 -19.54 -6.22
CA ALA A 69 -3.76 -19.64 -5.32
C ALA A 69 -4.13 -19.31 -3.86
N CYS A 70 -4.97 -18.29 -3.66
CA CYS A 70 -5.41 -17.84 -2.34
C CYS A 70 -6.60 -18.63 -1.75
N ALA A 71 -7.10 -19.69 -2.40
CA ALA A 71 -8.33 -20.37 -2.01
C ALA A 71 -8.30 -20.99 -0.60
N HIS A 72 -7.11 -21.23 -0.06
CA HIS A 72 -6.91 -21.72 1.30
C HIS A 72 -7.34 -20.70 2.37
N LEU A 73 -7.50 -19.43 2.02
CA LEU A 73 -7.91 -18.33 2.92
C LEU A 73 -9.39 -17.96 2.80
N LYS A 74 -10.17 -18.67 1.98
CA LYS A 74 -11.55 -18.31 1.61
C LYS A 74 -12.52 -18.11 2.79
N GLU A 75 -12.20 -18.65 3.97
CA GLU A 75 -13.02 -18.52 5.18
C GLU A 75 -12.88 -17.13 5.81
N ASP A 76 -11.78 -16.41 5.53
CA ASP A 76 -11.59 -15.00 5.91
C ASP A 76 -11.60 -14.14 4.64
N ALA A 77 -12.70 -13.41 4.45
CA ALA A 77 -12.91 -12.58 3.27
C ALA A 77 -11.85 -11.47 3.11
N HIS A 78 -11.31 -10.94 4.21
CA HIS A 78 -10.27 -9.91 4.16
C HIS A 78 -8.93 -10.51 3.77
N ALA A 79 -8.54 -11.61 4.43
CA ALA A 79 -7.30 -12.33 4.10
C ALA A 79 -7.32 -12.81 2.65
N PHE A 80 -8.44 -13.37 2.19
CA PHE A 80 -8.62 -13.81 0.81
C PHE A 80 -8.47 -12.66 -0.20
N ALA A 81 -9.13 -11.52 0.06
CA ALA A 81 -9.05 -10.36 -0.83
C ALA A 81 -7.64 -9.74 -0.87
N ASN A 82 -6.99 -9.62 0.29
CA ASN A 82 -5.62 -9.09 0.41
C ASN A 82 -4.60 -9.98 -0.29
N CYS A 83 -4.70 -11.30 -0.11
CA CYS A 83 -3.87 -12.28 -0.80
C CYS A 83 -4.02 -12.16 -2.33
N ALA A 84 -5.26 -12.18 -2.83
CA ALA A 84 -5.50 -12.11 -4.27
C ALA A 84 -4.99 -10.78 -4.86
N TYR A 85 -5.19 -9.66 -4.16
CA TYR A 85 -4.63 -8.38 -4.55
C TYR A 85 -3.09 -8.42 -4.58
N GLY A 86 -2.45 -8.96 -3.53
CA GLY A 86 -0.99 -9.08 -3.43
C GLY A 86 -0.40 -9.87 -4.60
N VAL A 87 -0.95 -11.04 -4.90
CA VAL A 87 -0.55 -11.88 -6.05
C VAL A 87 -0.66 -11.11 -7.36
N THR A 88 -1.80 -10.44 -7.60
CA THR A 88 -2.04 -9.73 -8.86
C THR A 88 -1.19 -8.46 -8.99
N ALA A 89 -0.96 -7.74 -7.88
CA ALA A 89 -0.18 -6.51 -7.85
C ALA A 89 1.32 -6.75 -8.02
N THR A 90 1.82 -7.86 -7.51
CA THR A 90 3.23 -8.27 -7.62
C THR A 90 3.51 -9.09 -8.87
N ASN A 91 2.47 -9.67 -9.48
CA ASN A 91 2.56 -10.63 -10.58
C ASN A 91 3.33 -11.91 -10.18
N ASP A 92 3.15 -12.36 -8.94
CA ASP A 92 3.89 -13.47 -8.33
C ASP A 92 2.93 -14.40 -7.57
N LEU A 93 2.90 -15.69 -7.95
CA LEU A 93 2.04 -16.68 -7.31
C LEU A 93 2.54 -17.09 -5.93
N ASP A 94 3.85 -17.02 -5.69
CA ASP A 94 4.46 -17.39 -4.40
C ASP A 94 4.05 -16.39 -3.30
N MET A 95 3.55 -15.21 -3.69
CA MET A 95 2.95 -14.24 -2.77
C MET A 95 1.77 -14.83 -1.98
N ALA A 96 1.07 -15.84 -2.52
CA ALA A 96 -0.02 -16.52 -1.82
C ALA A 96 0.48 -17.31 -0.58
N GLU A 97 1.76 -17.65 -0.51
CA GLU A 97 2.37 -18.39 0.60
C GLU A 97 3.12 -17.48 1.58
N SER A 98 3.18 -16.18 1.32
CA SER A 98 3.97 -15.23 2.12
C SER A 98 3.52 -15.09 3.57
N GLY A 99 2.26 -15.42 3.88
CA GLY A 99 1.64 -15.20 5.18
C GLY A 99 1.39 -13.73 5.51
N VAL A 100 1.57 -12.82 4.54
CA VAL A 100 1.38 -11.37 4.71
C VAL A 100 0.10 -10.94 3.98
N TYR A 101 -1.06 -11.25 4.56
CA TYR A 101 -2.39 -10.93 4.00
C TYR A 101 -3.43 -10.70 5.09
#